data_AF-A0A2N9M9R4-F1
#
_entry.id   AF-A0A2N9M9R4-F1
#
_cell.length_a   1.000
_cell.length_b   1.000
_cell.length_c   1.000
_cell.angle_alpha   90.00
_cell.angle_beta   90.00
_cell.angle_gamma   90.00
#
_symmetry.space_group_name_H-M   'P 1'
#
loop_
_entity.id
_entity.type
_entity.pdbx_description
1 polymer ?
#
loop_
_entity_poly.entity_id
_entity_poly.type
_entity_poly.pdbx_seq_one_letter_code
_entity_poly.pdbx_strand_id
1 'polypeptide(L)'
;MLTSYYAGVERYYKADRACAVAAAAAHDLNDELTIIFSSVCDSLSSLEPGHPARQLLLEARSAAQRCAWKASGLLNFSARAGVQPVRTSLESLL
;
A
#
# COMPACT_ATOMS: atom_id res chain seq x y z
N MET A 1 -1.13 -36.99 -7.14
CA MET A 1 -1.85 -35.89 -7.84
C MET A 1 -2.60 -34.99 -6.85
N LEU A 2 -3.45 -35.54 -5.97
CA LEU A 2 -4.16 -34.78 -4.92
C LEU A 2 -3.24 -33.98 -3.98
N THR A 3 -2.14 -34.56 -3.51
CA THR A 3 -1.18 -33.88 -2.59
C THR A 3 -0.54 -32.63 -3.20
N SER A 4 -0.32 -32.62 -4.53
CA SER A 4 0.22 -31.45 -5.24
C SER A 4 -0.84 -30.37 -5.43
N TYR A 5 -2.11 -30.77 -5.62
CA TYR A 5 -3.25 -29.86 -5.68
C TYR A 5 -3.49 -29.15 -4.34
N TYR A 6 -3.54 -29.89 -3.23
CA TYR A 6 -3.69 -29.31 -1.88
C TYR A 6 -2.56 -28.33 -1.53
N ALA A 7 -1.30 -28.66 -1.85
CA ALA A 7 -0.17 -27.75 -1.66
C ALA A 7 -0.22 -26.50 -2.55
N GLY A 8 -0.88 -26.56 -3.72
CA GLY A 8 -1.15 -25.40 -4.56
C GLY A 8 -2.22 -24.49 -3.95
N VAL A 9 -3.33 -25.08 -3.50
CA VAL A 9 -4.45 -24.37 -2.86
C VAL A 9 -4.03 -23.69 -1.57
N GLU A 10 -3.27 -24.35 -0.70
CA GLU A 10 -2.77 -23.75 0.55
C GLU A 10 -1.84 -22.55 0.30
N ARG A 11 -0.95 -22.65 -0.69
CA ARG A 11 -0.06 -21.54 -1.06
C ARG A 11 -0.86 -20.34 -1.59
N TYR A 12 -1.90 -20.60 -2.37
CA TYR A 12 -2.79 -19.57 -2.88
C TYR A 12 -3.56 -18.87 -1.76
N TYR A 13 -4.14 -19.63 -0.82
CA TYR A 13 -4.85 -19.09 0.34
C TYR A 13 -3.94 -18.28 1.27
N LYS A 14 -2.70 -18.73 1.48
CA LYS A 14 -1.71 -18.01 2.29
C LYS A 14 -1.29 -16.69 1.63
N ALA A 15 -1.10 -16.70 0.31
CA ALA A 15 -0.81 -15.50 -0.45
C ALA A 15 -1.98 -14.49 -0.39
N ASP A 16 -3.22 -14.96 -0.52
CA ASP A 16 -4.42 -14.12 -0.44
C ASP A 16 -4.56 -13.44 0.94
N ARG A 17 -4.34 -14.19 2.03
CA ARG A 17 -4.30 -13.64 3.39
C ARG A 17 -3.16 -12.63 3.57
N ALA A 18 -1.97 -12.91 3.05
CA ALA A 18 -0.85 -11.97 3.12
C ALA A 18 -1.15 -10.68 2.36
N CYS A 19 -1.83 -10.77 1.21
CA CYS A 19 -2.24 -9.60 0.43
C CYS A 19 -3.31 -8.78 1.13
N ALA A 20 -4.27 -9.41 1.79
CA ALA A 20 -5.28 -8.73 2.60
C ALA A 20 -4.65 -7.96 3.77
N VAL A 21 -3.72 -8.58 4.50
CA VAL A 21 -2.97 -7.92 5.60
C VAL A 21 -2.12 -6.76 5.06
N ALA A 22 -1.42 -6.97 3.95
CA ALA A 22 -0.62 -5.94 3.32
C ALA A 22 -1.47 -4.76 2.82
N ALA A 23 -2.67 -5.02 2.30
CA ALA A 23 -3.60 -3.97 1.88
C ALA A 23 -4.09 -3.14 3.07
N ALA A 24 -4.50 -3.79 4.15
CA ALA A 24 -4.93 -3.09 5.37
C ALA A 24 -3.78 -2.24 5.95
N ALA A 25 -2.59 -2.82 6.11
CA ALA A 25 -1.43 -2.09 6.61
C ALA A 25 -1.00 -0.93 5.69
N ALA A 26 -1.11 -1.10 4.37
CA ALA A 26 -0.80 -0.04 3.42
C ALA A 26 -1.83 1.09 3.43
N HIS A 27 -3.10 0.78 3.71
CA HIS A 27 -4.15 1.77 3.88
C HIS A 27 -3.92 2.59 5.15
N ASP A 28 -3.75 1.94 6.30
CA ASP A 28 -3.46 2.61 7.58
C ASP A 28 -2.21 3.49 7.48
N LEU A 29 -1.16 2.98 6.81
CA LEU A 29 0.07 3.75 6.58
C LEU A 29 -0.17 4.98 5.69
N ASN A 30 -1.03 4.90 4.67
CA ASN A 30 -1.34 6.04 3.81
C ASN A 30 -2.10 7.14 4.55
N ASP A 31 -3.00 6.77 5.46
CA ASP A 31 -3.73 7.75 6.27
C ASP A 31 -2.77 8.53 7.18
N GLU A 32 -1.86 7.83 7.88
CA GLU A 32 -0.83 8.47 8.70
C GLU A 32 0.12 9.34 7.86
N LEU A 33 0.52 8.87 6.67
CA LEU A 33 1.37 9.65 5.76
C LEU A 33 0.67 10.91 5.26
N THR A 34 -0.64 10.88 5.08
CA THR A 34 -1.43 12.05 4.69
C THR A 34 -1.37 13.11 5.80
N ILE A 35 -1.53 12.71 7.05
CA ILE A 35 -1.44 13.61 8.21
C ILE A 35 -0.03 14.19 8.32
N ILE A 36 1.01 13.36 8.25
CA ILE A 36 2.41 13.79 8.31
C ILE A 36 2.74 14.77 7.19
N PHE A 37 2.37 14.44 5.95
CA PHE A 37 2.67 15.27 4.79
C PHE A 37 1.99 16.64 4.88
N SER A 38 0.69 16.68 5.23
CA SER A 38 -0.04 17.92 5.45
C SER A 38 0.62 18.75 6.56
N SER A 39 0.93 18.14 7.70
CA SER A 39 1.56 18.83 8.83
C SER A 39 2.93 19.42 8.48
N VAL A 40 3.72 18.70 7.68
CA VAL A 40 5.01 19.18 7.18
C VAL A 40 4.83 20.33 6.18
N CYS A 41 3.85 20.24 5.28
CA CYS A 41 3.53 21.31 4.33
C CYS A 41 3.07 22.59 5.04
N ASP A 42 2.23 22.47 6.06
CA ASP A 42 1.76 23.59 6.88
C ASP A 42 2.90 24.19 7.70
N SER A 43 3.78 23.35 8.26
CA SER A 43 4.98 23.82 8.95
C SER A 43 5.89 24.60 8.00
N LEU A 44 6.14 24.08 6.80
CA LEU A 44 6.97 24.74 5.78
C LEU A 44 6.38 26.07 5.30
N SER A 45 5.06 26.20 5.24
CA SER A 45 4.40 27.46 4.83
C SER A 45 4.41 28.51 5.95
N SER A 46 4.42 28.08 7.21
CA SER A 46 4.51 28.96 8.38
C SER A 46 5.93 29.44 8.70
N LEU A 47 6.96 28.76 8.21
CA LEU A 47 8.36 29.04 8.54
C LEU A 47 8.97 30.12 7.65
N GLU A 48 9.77 30.99 8.28
CA GLU A 48 10.58 31.95 7.55
C GLU A 48 11.61 31.23 6.64
N PRO A 49 11.93 31.79 5.45
CA PRO A 49 12.84 31.16 4.50
C PRO A 49 14.24 30.84 5.05
N GLY A 50 14.71 31.58 6.05
CA GLY A 50 16.01 31.38 6.70
C GLY A 50 16.00 30.42 7.90
N HIS A 51 14.84 29.87 8.27
CA HIS A 51 14.73 29.08 9.48
C HIS A 51 15.51 27.75 9.36
N PRO A 52 16.36 27.38 10.32
CA PRO A 52 17.22 26.19 10.23
C PRO A 52 16.44 24.89 10.07
N ALA A 53 15.25 24.78 10.65
CA ALA A 53 14.39 23.60 10.51
C ALA A 53 13.78 23.42 9.10
N ARG A 54 13.83 24.44 8.23
CA ARG A 54 13.20 24.39 6.91
C ARG A 54 13.80 23.28 6.05
N GLN A 55 15.12 23.10 6.07
CA GLN A 55 15.79 22.03 5.33
C GLN A 55 15.36 20.65 5.82
N LEU A 56 15.27 20.46 7.14
CA LEU A 56 14.81 19.20 7.74
C LEU A 56 13.37 18.87 7.33
N LEU A 57 12.50 19.87 7.26
CA LEU A 57 11.11 19.68 6.83
C LEU A 57 10.99 19.39 5.33
N LEU A 58 11.84 19.95 4.48
CA LEU A 58 11.87 19.58 3.05
C LEU A 58 12.30 18.11 2.86
N GLU A 59 13.26 17.65 3.66
CA GLU A 59 13.69 16.26 3.67
C GLU A 59 12.59 15.33 4.19
N ALA A 60 11.91 15.72 5.28
CA ALA A 60 10.75 15.01 5.81
C ALA A 60 9.61 14.91 4.78
N ARG A 61 9.28 16.01 4.10
CA ARG A 61 8.27 16.03 3.02
C ARG A 61 8.64 15.05 1.90
N SER A 62 9.90 15.10 1.47
CA SER A 62 10.41 14.22 0.42
C SER A 62 10.38 12.75 0.85
N ALA A 63 10.68 12.45 2.11
CA ALA A 63 10.60 11.11 2.67
C ALA A 63 9.15 10.60 2.74
N ALA A 64 8.23 11.41 3.27
CA ALA A 64 6.81 11.09 3.33
C ALA A 64 6.23 10.80 1.94
N GLN A 65 6.59 11.60 0.93
CA GLN A 65 6.17 11.36 -0.46
C GLN A 65 6.67 10.01 -1.01
N ARG A 66 7.93 9.65 -0.75
CA ARG A 66 8.44 8.33 -1.16
C ARG A 66 7.74 7.18 -0.44
N CYS A 67 7.40 7.35 0.84
CA CYS A 67 6.63 6.37 1.59
C CYS A 67 5.22 6.19 1.00
N ALA A 68 4.55 7.29 0.63
CA ALA A 68 3.23 7.23 0.02
C ALA A 68 3.23 6.47 -1.32
N TRP A 69 4.29 6.64 -2.13
CA TRP A 69 4.47 5.86 -3.35
C TRP A 69 4.66 4.36 -3.09
N LYS A 70 5.41 3.98 -2.04
CA LYS A 70 5.60 2.57 -1.67
C LYS A 70 4.31 1.94 -1.16
N ALA A 71 3.57 2.64 -0.29
CA ALA A 71 2.27 2.18 0.22
C ALA A 71 1.24 2.04 -0.91
N SER A 72 1.19 3.00 -1.85
CA SER A 72 0.38 2.90 -3.07
C SER A 72 0.77 1.69 -3.93
N GLY A 73 2.07 1.42 -4.07
CA GLY A 73 2.57 0.23 -4.76
C GLY A 73 2.11 -1.07 -4.08
N LEU A 74 2.11 -1.10 -2.75
CA LEU A 74 1.65 -2.25 -1.97
C LEU A 74 0.14 -2.47 -2.11
N LEU A 75 -0.67 -1.41 -2.06
CA LEU A 75 -2.11 -1.49 -2.33
C LEU A 75 -2.40 -2.03 -3.73
N ASN A 76 -1.71 -1.49 -4.74
CA ASN A 76 -1.87 -1.93 -6.13
C ASN A 76 -1.46 -3.39 -6.31
N PHE A 77 -0.40 -3.83 -5.62
CA PHE A 77 0.02 -5.23 -5.64
C PHE A 77 -1.04 -6.13 -5.00
N SER A 78 -1.50 -5.80 -3.79
CA SER A 78 -2.50 -6.59 -3.07
C SER A 78 -3.83 -6.66 -3.83
N ALA A 79 -4.27 -5.57 -4.47
CA ALA A 79 -5.48 -5.54 -5.28
C ALA A 79 -5.43 -6.46 -6.51
N ARG A 80 -4.22 -6.71 -7.04
CA ARG A 80 -3.99 -7.61 -8.18
C ARG A 80 -3.73 -9.05 -7.77
N ALA A 81 -3.26 -9.27 -6.55
CA ALA A 81 -2.94 -10.58 -6.00
C ALA A 81 -4.15 -11.27 -5.35
N GLY A 82 -5.16 -10.51 -4.93
CA GLY A 82 -6.47 -11.07 -4.58
C GLY A 82 -7.15 -11.68 -5.81
N VAL A 83 -7.89 -12.78 -5.62
CA VAL A 83 -8.74 -13.38 -6.67
C VAL A 83 -9.63 -12.26 -7.23
N GLN A 84 -9.35 -11.81 -8.45
CA GLN A 84 -10.37 -11.14 -9.24
C GLN A 84 -11.36 -12.24 -9.63
N PRO A 85 -12.61 -12.25 -9.12
CA PRO A 85 -13.58 -13.21 -9.59
C PRO A 85 -13.69 -13.01 -11.10
N VAL A 86 -13.22 -13.99 -11.87
CA VAL A 86 -13.41 -13.97 -13.33
C VAL A 86 -14.91 -14.02 -13.53
N ARG A 87 -15.45 -12.96 -14.12
CA ARG A 87 -16.86 -12.86 -14.48
C ARG A 87 -17.12 -13.74 -15.71
N THR A 88 -16.96 -15.05 -15.55
CA THR A 88 -17.29 -16.06 -16.54
C THR A 88 -18.49 -16.84 -16.02
N SER A 89 -19.44 -17.17 -16.89
CA SER A 89 -20.59 -17.97 -16.49
C SER A 89 -20.20 -19.45 -16.34
N LEU A 90 -20.93 -20.19 -15.52
CA LEU A 90 -20.67 -21.60 -15.25
C LEU A 90 -20.72 -22.42 -16.56
N GLU A 91 -21.64 -22.08 -17.46
CA GLU A 91 -21.73 -22.69 -18.79
C GLU A 91 -20.52 -22.45 -19.72
N SER A 92 -19.57 -21.58 -19.38
CA SER A 92 -18.30 -21.45 -20.12
C SER A 92 -17.15 -22.29 -19.54
N LEU A 93 -17.37 -22.95 -18.40
CA LEU A 93 -16.37 -23.73 -17.65
C LEU A 93 -16.69 -25.23 -17.62
N LEU A 94 -17.87 -25.61 -18.13
CA LEU A 94 -18.33 -26.99 -18.33
C LEU A 94 -18.17 -27.38 -19.80
#